data_AF-A0A453FXN2-F1
#
_entry.id   AF-A0A453FXN2-F1
#
_cell.length_a   1.000
_cell.length_b   1.000
_cell.length_c   1.000
_cell.angle_alpha   90.00
_cell.angle_beta   90.00
_cell.angle_gamma   90.00
#
_symmetry.space_group_name_H-M   'P 1'
#
loop_
_entity.id
_entity.type
_entity.pdbx_description
1 polymer ?
#
loop_
_entity_poly.entity_id
_entity_poly.type
_entity_poly.pdbx_seq_one_letter_code
_entity_poly.pdbx_strand_id
1 'polypeptide(L)'
;MGFMALPELGQDKGYLSETVFTSIFLSFLLWSFHPFVYHSKRFYTVLLWRRVLAFLVASQFLRIITFYSTQLPGPNYHCREGSKLATLPPPKNVREVLLINFPRGVLFGCGDLIFSSHMIFTLVFVRTYHKYGSKRLIKLFAWLMAIIQSLLIIASRKHYTVDVVVAWYTVNLVVFFVDKNLPEMLDRTSGLALLPVSAK
;
A
#
# COMPACT_ATOMS: atom_id res chain seq x y z
N MET A 1 -10.26 21.34 2.65
CA MET A 1 -10.52 20.97 4.07
C MET A 1 -9.34 20.29 4.72
N GLY A 2 -8.85 19.13 4.23
CA GLY A 2 -7.80 18.37 4.95
C GLY A 2 -6.45 19.08 5.14
N PHE A 3 -6.08 19.97 4.23
CA PHE A 3 -4.86 20.76 4.32
C PHE A 3 -4.91 21.98 5.24
N MET A 4 -6.11 22.37 5.71
CA MET A 4 -6.29 23.42 6.72
C MET A 4 -6.23 22.86 8.15
N ALA A 5 -6.47 21.56 8.34
CA ALA A 5 -6.52 20.93 9.66
C ALA A 5 -5.17 20.40 10.16
N LEU A 6 -4.19 20.20 9.28
CA LEU A 6 -2.88 19.65 9.61
C LEU A 6 -1.78 20.68 9.28
N PRO A 7 -0.96 21.09 10.27
CA PRO A 7 0.18 21.97 10.02
C PRO A 7 1.16 21.28 9.07
N GLU A 8 1.76 22.05 8.17
CA GLU A 8 2.76 21.52 7.27
C GLU A 8 4.00 21.06 8.04
N LEU A 9 4.48 19.85 7.74
CA LEU A 9 5.60 19.27 8.46
C LEU A 9 6.95 19.92 8.08
N GLY A 10 6.97 20.71 7.00
CA GLY A 10 8.17 21.31 6.41
C GLY A 10 8.94 20.31 5.52
N GLN A 11 9.68 20.82 4.54
CA GLN A 11 10.43 20.02 3.57
C GLN A 11 11.49 19.12 4.25
N ASP A 12 12.06 19.58 5.37
CA ASP A 12 13.07 18.85 6.15
C ASP A 12 12.55 17.60 6.86
N LYS A 13 11.23 17.50 7.11
CA LYS A 13 10.62 16.35 7.81
C LYS A 13 9.85 15.42 6.88
N GLY A 14 9.90 15.64 5.57
CA GLY A 14 9.24 14.80 4.57
C GLY A 14 9.68 13.33 4.61
N TYR A 15 10.91 13.06 5.08
CA TYR A 15 11.45 11.70 5.26
C TYR A 15 10.72 10.90 6.34
N LEU A 16 10.06 11.55 7.30
CA LEU A 16 9.37 10.86 8.41
C LEU A 16 8.30 9.89 7.89
N SER A 17 7.53 10.32 6.88
CA SER A 17 6.52 9.48 6.23
C SER A 17 7.12 8.26 5.52
N GLU A 18 8.33 8.37 4.98
CA GLU A 18 9.03 7.29 4.29
C GLU A 18 9.65 6.31 5.29
N THR A 19 10.22 6.83 6.39
CA THR A 19 10.75 5.99 7.47
C THR A 19 9.66 5.14 8.10
N VAL A 20 8.48 5.72 8.37
CA VAL A 20 7.35 4.99 8.95
C VAL A 20 6.84 3.92 7.97
N PHE A 21 6.69 4.26 6.68
CA PHE A 21 6.33 3.28 5.66
C PHE A 21 7.34 2.13 5.58
N THR A 22 8.63 2.44 5.51
CA THR A 22 9.72 1.45 5.43
C THR A 22 9.72 0.55 6.65
N SER A 23 9.47 1.11 7.84
CA SER A 23 9.34 0.34 9.08
C SER A 23 8.17 -0.66 9.03
N ILE A 24 7.00 -0.23 8.55
CA ILE A 24 5.83 -1.12 8.38
C ILE A 24 6.15 -2.22 7.35
N PHE A 25 6.74 -1.85 6.22
CA PHE A 25 7.11 -2.75 5.13
C PHE A 25 8.08 -3.84 5.61
N LEU A 26 9.20 -3.45 6.23
CA LEU A 26 10.19 -4.38 6.76
C LEU A 26 9.62 -5.27 7.85
N SER A 27 8.80 -4.71 8.75
CA SER A 27 8.16 -5.48 9.82
C SER A 27 7.22 -6.57 9.26
N PHE A 28 6.46 -6.24 8.21
CA PHE A 28 5.60 -7.22 7.53
C PHE A 28 6.41 -8.30 6.81
N LEU A 29 7.49 -7.92 6.11
CA LEU A 29 8.39 -8.87 5.47
C LEU A 29 8.97 -9.84 6.50
N LEU A 30 9.59 -9.33 7.56
CA LEU A 30 10.18 -10.16 8.62
C LEU A 30 9.16 -11.13 9.22
N TRP A 31 7.93 -10.67 9.48
CA TRP A 31 6.87 -11.54 9.97
C TRP A 31 6.45 -12.60 8.94
N SER A 32 6.30 -12.23 7.67
CA SER A 32 5.91 -13.15 6.60
C SER A 32 6.95 -14.24 6.35
N PHE A 33 8.25 -13.92 6.52
CA PHE A 33 9.37 -14.84 6.33
C PHE A 33 9.80 -15.59 7.59
N HIS A 34 9.27 -15.22 8.77
CA HIS A 34 9.53 -15.93 10.03
C HIS A 34 9.35 -17.46 9.93
N PRO A 35 8.33 -18.00 9.24
CA PRO A 35 8.17 -19.46 9.07
C PRO A 35 9.31 -20.14 8.28
N PHE A 36 10.00 -19.41 7.38
CA PHE A 36 11.15 -19.93 6.65
C PHE A 36 12.38 -20.06 7.54
N VAL A 37 12.58 -19.12 8.47
CA VAL A 37 13.71 -19.14 9.43
C VAL A 37 13.51 -20.24 10.47
N TYR A 38 12.26 -20.45 10.94
CA TYR A 38 11.94 -21.41 12.00
C TYR A 38 11.39 -22.76 11.52
N HIS A 39 11.55 -23.11 10.23
CA HIS A 39 11.13 -24.40 9.62
C HIS A 39 9.67 -24.85 9.90
N SER A 40 8.79 -23.94 10.30
CA SER A 40 7.40 -24.23 10.64
C SER A 40 6.51 -23.96 9.42
N LYS A 41 6.16 -25.01 8.68
CA LYS A 41 5.14 -25.05 7.60
C LYS A 41 5.26 -23.98 6.48
N ARG A 42 6.17 -24.23 5.51
CA ARG A 42 6.39 -23.43 4.28
C ARG A 42 5.14 -23.16 3.42
N PHE A 43 4.13 -24.03 3.46
CA PHE A 43 2.93 -23.91 2.61
C PHE A 43 2.07 -22.68 2.95
N TYR A 44 2.04 -22.28 4.22
CA TYR A 44 1.23 -21.15 4.66
C TYR A 44 1.71 -19.81 4.09
N THR A 45 3.04 -19.60 4.05
CA THR A 45 3.64 -18.37 3.54
C THR A 45 3.41 -18.17 2.04
N VAL A 46 3.48 -19.24 1.24
CA VAL A 46 3.21 -19.16 -0.21
C VAL A 46 1.75 -18.78 -0.49
N LEU A 47 0.81 -19.37 0.26
CA LEU A 47 -0.62 -19.03 0.15
C LEU A 47 -0.88 -17.58 0.55
N LEU A 48 -0.25 -17.11 1.63
CA LEU A 48 -0.33 -15.72 2.07
C LEU A 48 0.19 -14.76 0.99
N TRP A 49 1.39 -15.01 0.46
CA TRP A 49 1.99 -14.15 -0.57
C TRP A 49 1.20 -14.15 -1.88
N ARG A 50 0.63 -15.29 -2.29
CA ARG A 50 -0.29 -15.34 -3.45
C ARG A 50 -1.48 -14.38 -3.27
N ARG A 51 -2.06 -14.32 -2.07
CA ARG A 51 -3.17 -13.40 -1.76
C ARG A 51 -2.73 -11.95 -1.72
N VAL A 52 -1.63 -11.66 -1.02
CA VAL A 52 -1.05 -10.31 -0.95
C VAL A 52 -0.75 -9.77 -2.34
N LEU A 53 -0.11 -10.57 -3.20
CA LEU A 53 0.16 -10.21 -4.59
C LEU A 53 -1.13 -9.99 -5.38
N ALA A 54 -2.16 -10.83 -5.21
CA ALA A 54 -3.46 -10.63 -5.87
C ALA A 54 -4.13 -9.30 -5.45
N PHE A 55 -4.14 -8.98 -4.15
CA PHE A 55 -4.66 -7.72 -3.65
C PHE A 55 -3.88 -6.52 -4.20
N LEU A 56 -2.55 -6.62 -4.22
CA LEU A 56 -1.67 -5.58 -4.76
C LEU A 56 -1.88 -5.37 -6.25
N VAL A 57 -1.87 -6.44 -7.06
CA VAL A 57 -2.07 -6.34 -8.51
C VAL A 57 -3.43 -5.72 -8.83
N ALA A 58 -4.51 -6.18 -8.19
CA ALA A 58 -5.84 -5.59 -8.39
C ALA A 58 -5.87 -4.10 -8.00
N SER A 59 -5.26 -3.74 -6.87
CA SER A 59 -5.22 -2.33 -6.42
C SER A 59 -4.36 -1.46 -7.34
N GLN A 60 -3.22 -1.95 -7.82
CA GLN A 60 -2.36 -1.20 -8.75
C GLN A 60 -3.00 -1.08 -10.14
N PHE A 61 -3.77 -2.09 -10.59
CA PHE A 61 -4.53 -1.99 -11.83
C PHE A 61 -5.57 -0.88 -11.76
N LEU A 62 -6.33 -0.80 -10.65
CA LEU A 62 -7.25 0.32 -10.41
C LEU A 62 -6.53 1.67 -10.41
N ARG A 63 -5.34 1.75 -9.82
CA ARG A 63 -4.50 2.95 -9.84
C ARG A 63 -4.09 3.37 -11.26
N ILE A 64 -3.73 2.43 -12.12
CA ILE A 64 -3.38 2.73 -13.53
C ILE A 64 -4.58 3.31 -14.26
N ILE A 65 -5.77 2.71 -14.06
CA ILE A 65 -7.01 3.22 -14.66
C ILE A 65 -7.30 4.63 -14.17
N THR A 66 -7.23 4.87 -12.86
CA THR A 66 -7.50 6.21 -12.32
C THR A 66 -6.50 7.24 -12.80
N PHE A 67 -5.20 6.91 -12.80
CA PHE A 67 -4.15 7.78 -13.32
C PHE A 67 -4.36 8.18 -14.78
N TYR A 68 -4.88 7.26 -15.61
CA TYR A 68 -5.22 7.58 -16.99
C TYR A 68 -6.45 8.48 -17.08
N SER A 69 -7.44 8.29 -16.19
CA SER A 69 -8.71 9.02 -16.22
C SER A 69 -8.67 10.40 -15.54
N THR A 70 -7.81 10.60 -14.54
CA THR A 70 -7.73 11.84 -13.75
C THR A 70 -6.33 12.43 -13.86
N GLN A 71 -6.26 13.68 -14.32
CA GLN A 71 -5.02 14.45 -14.45
C GLN A 71 -5.11 15.65 -13.50
N LEU A 72 -4.97 15.40 -12.20
CA LEU A 72 -4.84 16.46 -11.19
C LEU A 72 -3.37 16.84 -10.95
N PRO A 73 -3.05 18.14 -10.79
CA PRO A 73 -1.70 18.58 -10.45
C PRO A 73 -1.33 18.11 -9.04
N GLY A 74 -0.15 17.53 -8.87
CA GLY A 74 0.32 17.01 -7.58
C GLY A 74 0.56 18.10 -6.52
N PRO A 75 0.32 17.83 -5.23
CA PRO A 75 0.44 18.83 -4.16
C PRO A 75 1.88 19.08 -3.68
N ASN A 76 2.86 18.31 -4.20
CA ASN A 76 4.25 18.29 -3.73
C ASN A 76 5.00 19.60 -4.04
N TYR A 77 5.96 19.98 -3.20
CA TYR A 77 6.73 21.22 -3.27
C TYR A 77 7.45 21.42 -4.63
N HIS A 78 7.88 20.33 -5.27
CA HIS A 78 8.54 20.37 -6.58
C HIS A 78 7.61 20.73 -7.75
N CYS A 79 6.29 20.72 -7.52
CA CYS A 79 5.25 20.92 -8.54
C CYS A 79 4.58 22.30 -8.48
N ARG A 80 4.96 23.16 -7.52
CA ARG A 80 4.43 24.52 -7.38
C ARG A 80 5.06 25.49 -8.39
N GLU A 81 4.30 26.49 -8.83
CA GLU A 81 4.81 27.59 -9.67
C GLU A 81 6.02 28.26 -9.01
N GLY A 82 7.14 28.33 -9.74
CA GLY A 82 8.44 28.85 -9.25
C GLY A 82 9.48 27.79 -8.87
N SER A 83 9.13 26.50 -8.86
CA SER A 83 10.09 25.39 -8.68
C SER A 83 10.95 25.17 -9.92
N LYS A 84 12.28 24.98 -9.75
CA LYS A 84 13.23 24.62 -10.82
C LYS A 84 12.88 23.30 -11.54
N LEU A 85 11.96 22.50 -11.01
CA LEU A 85 11.48 21.23 -11.58
C LEU A 85 10.04 21.30 -12.14
N ALA A 86 9.32 22.42 -11.99
CA ALA A 86 7.92 22.54 -12.44
C ALA A 86 7.78 22.57 -13.96
N THR A 87 8.79 23.08 -14.67
CA THR A 87 8.84 23.12 -16.13
C THR A 87 10.02 22.27 -16.60
N LEU A 88 9.76 21.01 -16.96
CA LEU A 88 10.74 20.22 -17.69
C LEU A 88 10.86 20.77 -19.12
N PRO A 89 12.06 21.15 -19.60
CA PRO A 89 12.23 21.57 -20.99
C PRO A 89 11.83 20.41 -21.92
N PRO A 90 11.20 20.71 -23.08
CA PRO A 90 10.74 19.68 -24.01
C PRO A 90 11.91 18.77 -24.41
N PRO A 91 11.76 17.43 -24.30
CA PRO A 91 12.87 16.51 -24.53
C PRO A 91 13.26 16.51 -26.01
N LYS A 92 14.56 16.64 -26.27
CA LYS A 92 15.11 16.66 -27.65
C LYS A 92 15.31 15.26 -28.22
N ASN A 93 15.32 14.21 -27.38
CA ASN A 93 15.60 12.83 -27.78
C ASN A 93 14.78 11.77 -26.99
N VAL A 94 14.33 10.72 -27.67
CA VAL A 94 13.60 9.57 -27.08
C VAL A 94 14.40 8.79 -26.02
N ARG A 95 15.74 8.73 -26.15
CA ARG A 95 16.61 8.07 -25.15
C ARG A 95 16.74 8.86 -23.85
N GLU A 96 16.62 10.19 -23.93
CA GLU A 96 16.66 11.09 -22.77
C GLU A 96 15.36 10.98 -21.94
N VAL A 97 14.23 10.77 -22.63
CA VAL A 97 12.95 10.43 -21.99
C VAL A 97 13.04 9.09 -21.25
N LEU A 98 13.66 8.08 -21.86
CA LEU A 98 13.73 6.74 -21.26
C LEU A 98 14.74 6.62 -20.11
N LEU A 99 15.90 7.29 -20.19
CA LEU A 99 16.97 7.20 -19.19
C LEU A 99 16.89 8.25 -18.08
N ILE A 100 16.47 9.48 -18.38
CA ILE A 100 16.48 10.60 -17.41
C ILE A 100 15.07 10.87 -16.89
N ASN A 101 14.05 10.89 -17.77
CA ASN A 101 12.67 11.18 -17.34
C ASN A 101 11.97 9.99 -16.67
N PHE A 102 12.39 8.74 -16.88
CA PHE A 102 11.79 7.59 -16.22
C PHE A 102 12.12 7.53 -14.71
N PRO A 103 13.40 7.54 -14.28
CA PRO A 103 13.73 7.57 -12.85
C PRO A 103 13.33 8.89 -12.18
N ARG A 104 13.47 10.05 -12.87
CA ARG A 104 12.96 11.33 -12.34
C ARG A 104 11.44 11.39 -12.30
N GLY A 105 10.73 10.81 -13.25
CA GLY A 105 9.27 10.77 -13.26
C GLY A 105 8.69 9.87 -12.18
N VAL A 106 9.43 8.81 -11.80
CA VAL A 106 9.05 7.94 -10.67
C VAL A 106 9.29 8.63 -9.31
N LEU A 107 10.37 9.40 -9.15
CA LEU A 107 10.69 10.11 -7.88
C LEU A 107 10.07 11.51 -7.75
N PHE A 108 9.96 12.26 -8.85
CA PHE A 108 9.54 13.66 -8.92
C PHE A 108 8.31 13.84 -9.83
N GLY A 109 7.52 12.79 -10.03
CA GLY A 109 6.27 12.86 -10.78
C GLY A 109 5.30 13.84 -10.13
N CYS A 110 4.94 14.89 -10.87
CA CYS A 110 3.91 15.87 -10.49
C CYS A 110 2.51 15.48 -10.97
N GLY A 111 2.38 14.28 -11.57
CA GLY A 111 1.11 13.74 -12.03
C GLY A 111 0.22 13.31 -10.86
N ASP A 112 -1.03 13.03 -11.21
CA ASP A 112 -2.07 12.65 -10.28
C ASP A 112 -1.66 11.44 -9.42
N LEU A 113 -1.85 11.57 -8.11
CA LEU A 113 -1.49 10.56 -7.13
C LEU A 113 -2.74 9.94 -6.48
N ILE A 114 -3.91 10.08 -7.12
CA ILE A 114 -5.12 9.32 -6.76
C ILE A 114 -4.73 7.83 -6.69
N PHE A 115 -4.89 7.27 -5.49
CA PHE A 115 -4.26 6.05 -4.98
C PHE A 115 -2.79 6.18 -4.54
N SER A 116 -2.59 6.49 -3.26
CA SER A 116 -1.28 6.40 -2.64
C SER A 116 -0.82 4.95 -2.54
N SER A 117 0.29 4.62 -3.22
CA SER A 117 0.94 3.30 -3.10
C SER A 117 1.28 2.98 -1.65
N HIS A 118 1.83 3.94 -0.92
CA HIS A 118 2.15 3.80 0.51
C HIS A 118 0.93 3.33 1.30
N MET A 119 -0.23 3.96 1.09
CA MET A 119 -1.47 3.56 1.75
C MET A 119 -1.98 2.20 1.29
N ILE A 120 -1.92 1.87 -0.01
CA ILE A 120 -2.31 0.55 -0.50
C ILE A 120 -1.48 -0.55 0.17
N PHE A 121 -0.16 -0.43 0.14
CA PHE A 121 0.75 -1.40 0.74
C PHE A 121 0.53 -1.53 2.25
N THR A 122 0.50 -0.41 2.98
CA THR A 122 0.26 -0.40 4.43
C THR A 122 -1.07 -1.05 4.78
N LEU A 123 -2.17 -0.70 4.10
CA LEU A 123 -3.49 -1.26 4.39
C LEU A 123 -3.58 -2.75 4.06
N VAL A 124 -3.04 -3.19 2.91
CA VAL A 124 -2.99 -4.61 2.55
C VAL A 124 -2.20 -5.40 3.60
N PHE A 125 -1.06 -4.89 4.06
CA PHE A 125 -0.24 -5.57 5.07
C PHE A 125 -0.91 -5.63 6.44
N VAL A 126 -1.46 -4.50 6.92
CA VAL A 126 -2.15 -4.43 8.21
C VAL A 126 -3.38 -5.33 8.22
N ARG A 127 -4.16 -5.35 7.13
CA ARG A 127 -5.31 -6.26 6.96
C ARG A 127 -4.90 -7.72 6.93
N THR A 128 -3.85 -8.05 6.18
CA THR A 128 -3.30 -9.41 6.11
C THR A 128 -2.85 -9.87 7.49
N TYR A 129 -2.11 -9.04 8.23
CA TYR A 129 -1.70 -9.33 9.59
C TYR A 129 -2.89 -9.42 10.55
N HIS A 130 -3.94 -8.60 10.38
CA HIS A 130 -5.13 -8.66 11.21
C HIS A 130 -5.87 -10.01 11.06
N LYS A 131 -5.96 -10.52 9.83
CA LYS A 131 -6.60 -11.82 9.52
C LYS A 131 -5.76 -13.01 9.99
N TYR A 132 -4.46 -12.98 9.74
CA TYR A 132 -3.55 -14.13 9.90
C TYR A 132 -2.69 -14.10 11.17
N GLY A 133 -2.49 -12.92 11.76
CA GLY A 133 -1.72 -12.75 12.99
C GLY A 133 -2.48 -13.19 14.23
N SER A 134 -1.77 -13.68 15.24
CA SER A 134 -2.35 -14.13 16.51
C SER A 134 -2.29 -13.05 17.61
N LYS A 135 -1.23 -12.23 17.64
CA LYS A 135 -0.97 -11.29 18.75
C LYS A 135 -1.83 -10.02 18.67
N ARG A 136 -2.77 -9.84 19.61
CA ARG A 136 -3.69 -8.69 19.68
C ARG A 136 -2.98 -7.33 19.78
N LEU A 137 -1.91 -7.22 20.58
CA LEU A 137 -1.15 -5.97 20.73
C LEU A 137 -0.54 -5.50 19.41
N ILE A 138 0.00 -6.43 18.62
CA ILE A 138 0.60 -6.10 17.31
C ILE A 138 -0.51 -5.69 16.33
N LYS A 139 -1.70 -6.30 16.40
CA LYS A 139 -2.85 -5.85 15.58
C LYS A 139 -3.24 -4.41 15.90
N LEU A 140 -3.35 -4.06 17.18
CA LEU A 140 -3.66 -2.70 17.61
C LEU A 140 -2.59 -1.72 17.14
N PHE A 141 -1.31 -2.06 17.35
CA PHE A 141 -0.19 -1.24 16.92
C PHE A 141 -0.15 -1.06 15.39
N ALA A 142 -0.41 -2.12 14.63
CA ALA A 142 -0.45 -2.08 13.17
C ALA A 142 -1.55 -1.13 12.64
N TRP A 143 -2.73 -1.15 13.25
CA TRP A 143 -3.80 -0.20 12.93
C TRP A 143 -3.45 1.25 13.33
N LEU A 144 -2.86 1.44 14.51
CA LEU A 144 -2.39 2.75 14.95
C LEU A 144 -1.35 3.32 13.98
N MET A 145 -0.39 2.51 13.57
CA MET A 145 0.63 2.87 12.58
C MET A 145 0.03 3.22 11.21
N ALA A 146 -1.03 2.53 10.77
CA ALA A 146 -1.73 2.88 9.54
C ALA A 146 -2.41 4.26 9.60
N ILE A 147 -3.01 4.60 10.75
CA ILE A 147 -3.61 5.91 10.99
C ILE A 147 -2.52 6.99 11.03
N ILE A 148 -1.44 6.76 11.78
CA ILE A 148 -0.30 7.69 11.85
C ILE A 148 0.30 7.91 10.45
N GLN A 149 0.51 6.84 9.67
CA GLN A 149 1.00 6.93 8.29
C GLN A 149 0.05 7.75 7.41
N SER A 150 -1.27 7.56 7.54
CA SER A 150 -2.29 8.33 6.81
C SER A 150 -2.15 9.83 7.11
N LEU A 151 -2.02 10.20 8.39
CA LEU A 151 -1.88 11.59 8.81
C LEU A 151 -0.55 12.20 8.36
N LEU A 152 0.55 11.46 8.46
CA LEU A 152 1.88 11.91 8.02
C LEU A 152 1.95 12.11 6.51
N ILE A 153 1.29 11.27 5.73
CA ILE A 153 1.21 11.43 4.26
C ILE A 153 0.48 12.73 3.89
N ILE A 154 -0.61 13.06 4.59
CA ILE A 154 -1.36 14.31 4.38
C ILE A 154 -0.52 15.51 4.85
N ALA A 155 0.11 15.42 6.02
CA ALA A 155 0.92 16.49 6.60
C ALA A 155 2.19 16.80 5.79
N SER A 156 2.77 15.78 5.13
CA SER A 156 3.91 15.95 4.22
C SER A 156 3.54 16.53 2.85
N ARG A 157 2.24 16.82 2.61
CA ARG A 157 1.71 17.35 1.34
C ARG A 157 2.11 16.50 0.11
N LYS A 158 2.43 15.22 0.31
CA LYS A 158 2.77 14.29 -0.78
C LYS A 158 1.52 13.81 -1.52
N HIS A 159 0.41 13.69 -0.81
CA HIS A 159 -0.88 13.22 -1.35
C HIS A 159 -2.02 14.11 -0.85
N TYR A 160 -3.09 14.18 -1.63
CA TYR A 160 -4.34 14.80 -1.18
C TYR A 160 -5.04 13.88 -0.17
N THR A 161 -5.88 14.47 0.68
CA THR A 161 -6.73 13.67 1.59
C THR A 161 -7.67 12.72 0.85
N VAL A 162 -8.07 13.10 -0.36
CA VAL A 162 -8.88 12.25 -1.25
C VAL A 162 -8.14 10.95 -1.56
N ASP A 163 -6.84 11.01 -1.86
CA ASP A 163 -6.03 9.83 -2.20
C ASP A 163 -5.97 8.83 -1.05
N VAL A 164 -5.90 9.34 0.19
CA VAL A 164 -5.89 8.52 1.40
C VAL A 164 -7.27 7.89 1.63
N VAL A 165 -8.33 8.69 1.59
CA VAL A 165 -9.71 8.21 1.81
C VAL A 165 -10.11 7.17 0.76
N VAL A 166 -9.85 7.44 -0.52
CA VAL A 166 -10.13 6.52 -1.62
C VAL A 166 -9.34 5.21 -1.48
N ALA A 167 -8.08 5.27 -1.03
CA ALA A 167 -7.29 4.07 -0.75
C ALA A 167 -7.91 3.23 0.39
N TRP A 168 -8.36 3.86 1.48
CA TRP A 168 -9.06 3.18 2.57
C TRP A 168 -10.31 2.44 2.08
N TYR A 169 -11.15 3.06 1.25
CA TYR A 169 -12.34 2.38 0.73
C TYR A 169 -12.01 1.26 -0.25
N THR A 170 -11.16 1.55 -1.22
CA THR A 170 -10.90 0.63 -2.33
C THR A 170 -10.13 -0.60 -1.88
N VAL A 171 -9.11 -0.47 -1.03
CA VAL A 171 -8.37 -1.63 -0.52
C VAL A 171 -9.33 -2.58 0.20
N ASN A 172 -10.25 -2.02 0.98
CA ASN A 172 -11.23 -2.82 1.70
C ASN A 172 -12.18 -3.56 0.76
N LEU A 173 -12.61 -2.89 -0.32
CA LEU A 173 -13.45 -3.47 -1.36
C LEU A 173 -12.72 -4.54 -2.18
N VAL A 174 -11.47 -4.28 -2.57
CA VAL A 174 -10.61 -5.23 -3.30
C VAL A 174 -10.36 -6.47 -2.46
N VAL A 175 -10.04 -6.31 -1.17
CA VAL A 175 -9.87 -7.45 -0.25
C VAL A 175 -11.16 -8.27 -0.17
N PHE A 176 -12.31 -7.62 -0.01
CA PHE A 176 -13.60 -8.30 0.03
C PHE A 176 -13.91 -9.05 -1.29
N PHE A 177 -13.68 -8.40 -2.43
CA PHE A 177 -13.91 -8.99 -3.75
C PHE A 177 -12.99 -10.19 -3.99
N VAL A 178 -11.70 -10.05 -3.70
CA VAL A 178 -10.72 -11.12 -3.90
C VAL A 178 -10.97 -12.27 -2.92
N ASP A 179 -11.32 -12.02 -1.66
CA ASP A 179 -11.65 -13.09 -0.71
C ASP A 179 -12.93 -13.85 -1.14
N LYS A 180 -13.90 -13.17 -1.76
CA LYS A 180 -15.10 -13.82 -2.31
C LYS A 180 -14.79 -14.71 -3.53
N ASN A 181 -13.90 -14.26 -4.41
CA ASN A 181 -13.55 -14.98 -5.64
C ASN A 181 -12.45 -16.04 -5.43
N LEU A 182 -11.59 -15.87 -4.43
CA LEU A 182 -10.55 -16.82 -4.02
C LEU A 182 -10.84 -17.30 -2.58
N PRO A 183 -11.78 -18.24 -2.40
CA PRO A 183 -12.02 -18.84 -1.08
C PRO A 183 -10.73 -19.46 -0.53
N GLU A 184 -10.60 -19.43 0.78
CA GLU A 184 -9.48 -20.06 1.48
C GLU A 184 -9.48 -21.55 1.18
N MET A 185 -8.38 -22.07 0.62
CA MET A 185 -8.20 -23.51 0.49
C MET A 185 -8.21 -24.06 1.91
N LEU A 186 -9.25 -24.84 2.22
CA LEU A 186 -9.42 -25.47 3.52
C LEU A 186 -8.12 -26.21 3.84
N ASP A 187 -7.44 -25.79 4.92
CA ASP A 187 -6.21 -26.44 5.34
C ASP A 187 -6.50 -27.93 5.44
N ARG A 188 -5.78 -28.75 4.65
CA ARG A 188 -5.90 -30.22 4.67
C ARG A 188 -5.53 -30.85 6.03
N THR A 189 -5.31 -30.03 7.06
CA THR A 189 -5.12 -30.43 8.46
C THR A 189 -6.41 -30.39 9.30
N SER A 190 -7.49 -29.77 8.82
CA SER A 190 -8.82 -29.81 9.47
C SER A 190 -9.79 -30.83 8.82
N GLY A 191 -9.29 -31.68 7.93
CA GLY A 191 -10.06 -32.73 7.23
C GLY A 191 -10.42 -33.97 8.06
N LEU A 192 -10.32 -33.93 9.40
CA LEU A 192 -10.69 -35.05 10.27
C LEU A 192 -11.98 -34.80 11.09
N ALA A 193 -12.73 -33.74 10.77
CA ALA A 193 -13.99 -33.40 11.43
C ALA A 193 -15.25 -33.71 10.59
N LEU A 194 -15.15 -34.56 9.58
CA LEU A 194 -16.27 -34.99 8.72
C LEU A 194 -16.24 -36.52 8.52
N LEU A 195 -16.37 -37.26 9.62
CA LEU A 195 -16.90 -38.62 9.57
C LEU A 195 -18.34 -38.56 10.10
N PRO A 196 -19.35 -38.97 9.32
CA PRO A 196 -20.69 -39.15 9.85
C PRO A 196 -20.65 -40.36 10.79
N VAL A 197 -20.93 -40.15 12.07
CA VAL A 197 -21.26 -41.25 12.98
C VAL A 197 -22.60 -41.80 12.50
N SER A 198 -22.53 -42.87 11.72
CA SER A 198 -23.66 -43.74 11.46
C SER A 198 -24.00 -44.46 12.76
N ALA A 199 -24.94 -43.92 13.52
CA ALA A 199 -25.57 -44.65 14.61
C ALA A 199 -26.44 -45.75 14.00
N LYS A 200 -26.09 -47.00 14.29
CA LYS A 200 -26.97 -48.17 14.18
C LYS A 200 -27.79 -48.26 15.46
#